data_AF-A0A430UQW1-F1
#
_entry.id   AF-A0A430UQW1-F1
#
_cell.length_a   1.000
_cell.length_b   1.000
_cell.length_c   1.000
_cell.angle_alpha   90.00
_cell.angle_beta   90.00
_cell.angle_gamma   90.00
#
_symmetry.space_group_name_H-M   'P 1'
#
loop_
_entity.id
_entity.type
_entity.pdbx_description
1 polymer ?
#
loop_
_entity_poly.entity_id
_entity_poly.type
_entity_poly.pdbx_seq_one_letter_code
_entity_poly.pdbx_strand_id
1 'polypeptide(L)'
;MRYEVTLSIGFPSPFERAVALATSRPEALFPNQLAAIRELAVAAHKKWVGYALGEPLPSGERLQPRTGTYARSIVLEAGEDHTYTLRSTAPYAAALEWGRPAYDLRQVLRRSHQARRAKAGHLYMHIPFRHGTPQAVGFASVMPEEVYARVRRFRKSRITGVYYEPSVHDPKARARRFTYEWGDRLTAGDLRAMGLDPEDPEVGRLVGMYRFEVGAPGENRSAYVTFRTLSEKSPPGTWVVPEHPGYRIAGAVYDWLVEVYPEVMRMALEADVERLKALAGGEG
;
A
#
# COMPACT_ATOMS: atom_id res chain seq x y z
N MET A 1 -28.81 43.75 -48.96
CA MET A 1 -27.38 44.05 -49.18
C MET A 1 -26.62 43.61 -47.93
N ARG A 2 -25.93 42.47 -47.97
CA ARG A 2 -25.03 42.03 -46.90
C ARG A 2 -23.61 42.33 -47.35
N TYR A 3 -22.88 43.10 -46.56
CA TYR A 3 -21.45 43.31 -46.76
C TYR A 3 -20.72 42.16 -46.09
N GLU A 4 -20.02 41.37 -46.88
CA GLU A 4 -19.06 40.37 -46.41
C GLU A 4 -17.68 41.01 -46.45
N VAL A 5 -17.05 41.17 -45.29
CA VAL A 5 -15.70 41.71 -45.17
C VAL A 5 -14.76 40.53 -44.91
N THR A 6 -14.07 40.10 -45.95
CA THR A 6 -12.97 39.13 -45.84
C THR A 6 -11.69 39.89 -45.56
N LEU A 7 -11.19 39.79 -44.34
CA LEU A 7 -9.86 40.27 -43.96
C LEU A 7 -8.83 39.17 -44.25
N SER A 8 -8.08 39.32 -45.34
CA SER A 8 -6.90 38.51 -45.61
C SER A 8 -5.67 39.23 -45.06
N ILE A 9 -5.00 38.64 -44.05
CA ILE A 9 -3.72 39.15 -43.55
C ILE A 9 -2.61 38.48 -44.37
N GLY A 10 -1.93 39.26 -45.21
CA GLY A 10 -0.64 38.88 -45.77
C GLY A 10 0.43 39.02 -44.69
N PHE A 11 1.24 37.98 -44.50
CA PHE A 11 2.30 37.93 -43.49
C PHE A 11 3.68 38.13 -44.13
N PRO A 12 4.44 39.20 -43.80
CA PRO A 12 5.80 39.38 -44.27
C PRO A 12 6.81 39.28 -43.10
N SER A 13 7.09 38.07 -42.62
CA SER A 13 8.35 37.75 -41.91
C SER A 13 8.57 36.23 -41.78
N PRO A 14 9.82 35.75 -41.57
CA PRO A 14 10.12 34.34 -41.32
C PRO A 14 9.42 33.79 -40.06
N PHE A 15 9.25 34.63 -39.03
CA PHE A 15 8.58 34.28 -37.78
C PHE A 15 7.09 34.02 -37.99
N GLU A 16 6.41 34.84 -38.80
CA GLU A 16 4.99 34.71 -39.07
C GLU A 16 4.68 33.51 -40.00
N ARG A 17 5.62 33.09 -40.87
CA ARG A 17 5.50 31.80 -41.59
C ARG A 17 5.65 30.60 -40.66
N ALA A 18 6.57 30.63 -39.69
CA ALA A 18 6.72 29.57 -38.71
C ALA A 18 5.49 29.44 -37.79
N VAL A 19 4.91 30.58 -37.38
CA VAL A 19 3.64 30.64 -36.64
C VAL A 19 2.48 30.16 -37.52
N ALA A 20 2.39 30.58 -38.79
CA ALA A 20 1.33 30.15 -39.71
C ALA A 20 1.41 28.65 -40.08
N LEU A 21 2.60 28.07 -40.23
CA LEU A 21 2.79 26.61 -40.38
C LEU A 21 2.41 25.83 -39.12
N ALA A 22 2.52 26.47 -37.95
CA ALA A 22 2.19 25.87 -36.66
C ALA A 22 0.74 26.09 -36.21
N THR A 23 0.00 27.03 -36.81
CA THR A 23 -1.41 27.31 -36.46
C THR A 23 -2.41 26.20 -36.74
N SER A 24 -1.98 25.06 -37.31
CA SER A 24 -2.81 23.85 -37.40
C SER A 24 -2.60 22.88 -36.22
N ARG A 25 -1.52 23.04 -35.43
CA ARG A 25 -1.12 22.20 -34.28
C ARG A 25 -0.28 23.02 -33.27
N PRO A 26 -0.89 23.70 -32.30
CA PRO A 26 -0.18 24.46 -31.25
C PRO A 26 0.90 23.64 -30.52
N GLU A 27 0.73 22.32 -30.46
CA GLU A 27 1.65 21.37 -29.84
C GLU A 27 3.00 21.28 -30.59
N ALA A 28 3.03 21.63 -31.88
CA ALA A 28 4.25 21.65 -32.69
C ALA A 28 5.17 22.85 -32.41
N LEU A 29 4.64 23.87 -31.72
CA LEU A 29 5.41 25.05 -31.30
C LEU A 29 6.33 24.75 -30.12
N PHE A 30 5.88 23.91 -29.19
CA PHE A 30 6.57 23.67 -27.92
C PHE A 30 6.84 22.17 -27.65
N PRO A 31 7.40 21.41 -28.62
CA PRO A 31 7.59 19.98 -28.45
C PRO A 31 8.49 19.61 -27.27
N ASN A 32 9.49 20.45 -26.92
CA ASN A 32 10.37 20.18 -25.79
C ASN A 32 9.67 20.42 -24.46
N GLN A 33 8.86 21.48 -24.33
CA GLN A 33 8.04 21.69 -23.12
C GLN A 33 7.04 20.55 -22.91
N LEU A 34 6.38 20.08 -23.97
CA LEU A 34 5.46 18.94 -23.87
C LEU A 34 6.17 17.64 -23.48
N ALA A 35 7.36 17.39 -24.06
CA ALA A 35 8.21 16.28 -23.65
C ALA A 35 8.64 16.41 -22.18
N ALA A 36 9.05 17.60 -21.75
CA ALA A 36 9.47 17.87 -20.37
C ALA A 36 8.34 17.61 -19.36
N ILE A 37 7.10 18.02 -19.66
CA ILE A 37 5.93 17.73 -18.82
C ILE A 37 5.72 16.21 -18.70
N ARG A 38 5.80 15.47 -19.81
CA ARG A 38 5.69 14.01 -19.81
C ARG A 38 6.78 13.35 -18.98
N GLU A 39 8.04 13.75 -19.17
CA GLU A 39 9.17 13.18 -18.44
C GLU A 39 9.12 13.52 -16.94
N LEU A 40 8.67 14.73 -16.57
CA LEU A 40 8.41 15.09 -15.17
C LEU A 40 7.31 14.21 -14.56
N ALA A 41 6.23 13.93 -15.29
CA ALA A 41 5.16 13.05 -14.80
C ALA A 41 5.65 11.60 -14.58
N VAL A 42 6.47 11.08 -15.50
CA VAL A 42 7.11 9.76 -15.36
C VAL A 42 8.09 9.74 -14.18
N ALA A 43 8.90 10.78 -14.01
CA ALA A 43 9.84 10.90 -12.91
C ALA A 43 9.12 11.00 -11.55
N ALA A 44 8.04 11.79 -11.47
CA ALA A 44 7.19 11.88 -10.29
C ALA A 44 6.56 10.53 -9.92
N HIS A 45 6.08 9.79 -10.92
CA HIS A 45 5.50 8.46 -10.72
C HIS A 45 6.52 7.49 -10.16
N LYS A 46 7.72 7.45 -10.77
CA LYS A 46 8.85 6.63 -10.30
C LYS A 46 9.23 6.98 -8.87
N LYS A 47 9.28 8.28 -8.53
CA LYS A 47 9.63 8.75 -7.18
C LYS A 47 8.59 8.33 -6.14
N TRP A 48 7.30 8.47 -6.44
CA TRP A 48 6.23 7.99 -5.56
C TRP A 48 6.30 6.48 -5.36
N VAL A 49 6.48 5.71 -6.44
CA VAL A 49 6.65 4.26 -6.37
C VAL A 49 7.88 3.87 -5.54
N GLY A 50 8.99 4.60 -5.68
CA GLY A 50 10.21 4.42 -4.89
C GLY A 50 9.95 4.57 -3.38
N TYR A 51 9.31 5.66 -2.97
CA TYR A 51 8.92 5.86 -1.57
C TYR A 51 7.97 4.75 -1.07
N ALA A 52 7.01 4.34 -1.91
CA ALA A 52 6.11 3.24 -1.59
C ALA A 52 6.80 1.88 -1.45
N LEU A 53 7.98 1.71 -2.05
CA LEU A 53 8.84 0.54 -1.94
C LEU A 53 9.86 0.62 -0.80
N GLY A 54 9.93 1.75 -0.08
CA GLY A 54 10.80 1.94 1.08
C GLY A 54 12.06 2.78 0.84
N GLU A 55 12.15 3.49 -0.29
CA GLU A 55 13.11 4.59 -0.43
C GLU A 55 12.86 5.65 0.66
N PRO A 56 13.92 6.33 1.14
CA PRO A 56 13.76 7.32 2.19
C PRO A 56 12.97 8.52 1.67
N LEU A 57 11.98 8.95 2.46
CA LEU A 57 11.33 10.23 2.27
C LEU A 57 12.30 11.37 2.64
N PRO A 58 12.04 12.62 2.18
CA PRO A 58 12.81 13.78 2.62
C PRO A 58 12.82 13.98 4.14
N SER A 59 11.79 13.51 4.86
CA SER A 59 11.74 13.50 6.32
C SER A 59 12.73 12.50 6.97
N GLY A 60 13.36 11.62 6.19
CA GLY A 60 14.19 10.51 6.64
C GLY A 60 13.40 9.24 6.97
N GLU A 61 12.07 9.33 7.05
CA GLU A 61 11.20 8.18 7.29
C GLU A 61 11.19 7.22 6.09
N ARG A 62 10.82 5.97 6.35
CA ARG A 62 10.73 4.90 5.34
C ARG A 62 9.47 4.10 5.54
N LEU A 63 8.77 3.85 4.45
CA LEU A 63 7.72 2.83 4.46
C LEU A 63 8.36 1.46 4.62
N GLN A 64 7.70 0.60 5.40
CA GLN A 64 8.05 -0.82 5.51
C GLN A 64 6.98 -1.67 4.80
N PRO A 65 6.97 -1.70 3.46
CA PRO A 65 5.97 -2.45 2.71
C PRO A 65 6.17 -3.95 2.95
N ARG A 66 5.19 -4.60 3.58
CA ARG A 66 5.15 -6.07 3.63
C ARG A 66 4.88 -6.70 2.27
N THR A 67 4.19 -5.95 1.41
CA THR A 67 3.89 -6.32 0.03
C THR A 67 4.02 -5.08 -0.86
N GLY A 68 4.36 -5.27 -2.14
CA GLY A 68 4.36 -4.19 -3.13
C GLY A 68 2.97 -3.71 -3.58
N THR A 69 1.89 -4.03 -2.83
CA THR A 69 0.52 -3.72 -3.26
C THR A 69 0.25 -2.22 -3.31
N TYR A 70 0.76 -1.45 -2.35
CA TYR A 70 0.61 0.00 -2.37
C TYR A 70 1.33 0.61 -3.58
N ALA A 71 2.60 0.23 -3.79
CA ALA A 71 3.38 0.67 -4.94
C ALA A 71 2.67 0.38 -6.27
N ARG A 72 2.09 -0.82 -6.44
CA ARG A 72 1.32 -1.19 -7.64
C ARG A 72 0.01 -0.42 -7.82
N SER A 73 -0.52 0.20 -6.77
CA SER A 73 -1.75 0.98 -6.84
C SER A 73 -1.54 2.41 -7.35
N ILE A 74 -0.28 2.87 -7.40
CA ILE A 74 0.09 4.19 -7.89
C ILE A 74 0.11 4.15 -9.41
N VAL A 75 -0.77 4.90 -10.02
CA VAL A 75 -0.97 4.96 -11.47
C VAL A 75 -0.68 6.35 -11.99
N LEU A 76 -0.12 6.38 -13.20
CA LEU A 76 0.06 7.57 -14.02
C LEU A 76 -0.91 7.46 -15.20
N GLU A 77 -1.83 8.41 -15.31
CA GLU A 77 -2.83 8.47 -16.37
C GLU A 77 -2.57 9.71 -17.22
N ALA A 78 -2.39 9.51 -18.53
CA ALA A 78 -2.36 10.60 -19.49
C ALA A 78 -3.79 11.00 -19.84
N GLY A 79 -4.11 12.29 -19.71
CA GLY A 79 -5.38 12.88 -20.12
C GLY A 79 -5.26 13.59 -21.46
N GLU A 80 -6.31 14.35 -21.78
CA GLU A 80 -6.31 15.28 -22.90
C GLU A 80 -5.37 16.48 -22.62
N ASP A 81 -4.99 17.21 -23.67
CA ASP A 81 -4.22 18.45 -23.59
C ASP A 81 -2.91 18.34 -22.80
N HIS A 82 -2.19 17.22 -22.94
CA HIS A 82 -0.91 16.97 -22.24
C HIS A 82 -1.00 17.02 -20.71
N THR A 83 -2.18 16.74 -20.17
CA THR A 83 -2.39 16.61 -18.73
C THR A 83 -1.96 15.22 -18.27
N TYR A 84 -1.30 15.15 -17.12
CA TYR A 84 -0.92 13.88 -16.49
C TYR A 84 -1.43 13.84 -15.06
N THR A 85 -2.18 12.79 -14.71
CA THR A 85 -2.72 12.58 -13.37
C THR A 85 -1.97 11.46 -12.68
N LEU A 86 -1.38 11.76 -11.52
CA LEU A 86 -0.81 10.76 -10.61
C LEU A 86 -1.78 10.53 -9.47
N ARG A 87 -2.16 9.27 -9.25
CA ARG A 87 -3.07 8.89 -8.15
C ARG A 87 -2.79 7.49 -7.65
N SER A 88 -3.26 7.21 -6.44
CA SER A 88 -3.28 5.87 -5.86
C SER A 88 -4.70 5.32 -5.79
N THR A 89 -4.90 4.09 -6.23
CA THR A 89 -6.19 3.37 -6.09
C THR A 89 -6.33 2.60 -4.77
N ALA A 90 -5.27 2.53 -3.94
CA ALA A 90 -5.35 1.81 -2.68
C ALA A 90 -6.32 2.49 -1.68
N PRO A 91 -7.25 1.74 -1.07
CA PRO A 91 -8.24 2.30 -0.14
C PRO A 91 -7.61 2.86 1.15
N TYR A 92 -6.38 2.45 1.47
CA TYR A 92 -5.62 2.91 2.63
C TYR A 92 -4.60 4.01 2.31
N ALA A 93 -4.56 4.50 1.06
CA ALA A 93 -3.60 5.54 0.65
C ALA A 93 -3.78 6.84 1.45
N ALA A 94 -5.02 7.26 1.70
CA ALA A 94 -5.31 8.45 2.51
C ALA A 94 -4.79 8.32 3.94
N ALA A 95 -4.86 7.12 4.53
CA ALA A 95 -4.32 6.87 5.87
C ALA A 95 -2.79 6.87 5.92
N LEU A 96 -2.13 6.53 4.80
CA LEU A 96 -0.67 6.67 4.68
C LEU A 96 -0.28 8.14 4.50
N GLU A 97 -1.05 8.90 3.72
CA GLU A 97 -0.76 10.30 3.42
C GLU A 97 -0.98 11.22 4.63
N TRP A 98 -2.17 11.12 5.24
CA TRP A 98 -2.64 12.05 6.26
C TRP A 98 -2.60 11.46 7.67
N GLY A 99 -2.29 10.18 7.78
CA GLY A 99 -2.25 9.46 9.05
C GLY A 99 -3.60 8.88 9.44
N ARG A 100 -3.62 8.30 10.64
CA ARG A 100 -4.83 7.72 11.23
C ARG A 100 -4.79 7.85 12.74
N PRO A 101 -5.94 8.11 13.38
CA PRO A 101 -6.02 8.08 14.84
C PRO A 101 -5.84 6.66 15.36
N ALA A 102 -5.57 6.54 16.66
CA ALA A 102 -5.59 5.26 17.33
C ALA A 102 -6.95 4.56 17.13
N TYR A 103 -6.93 3.27 16.83
CA TYR A 103 -8.12 2.49 16.53
C TYR A 103 -8.25 1.28 17.46
N ASP A 104 -9.31 1.28 18.24
CA ASP A 104 -9.68 0.15 19.09
C ASP A 104 -10.34 -0.95 18.25
N LEU A 105 -9.62 -2.05 18.04
CA LEU A 105 -10.08 -3.19 17.25
C LEU A 105 -11.32 -3.85 17.84
N ARG A 106 -11.64 -3.65 19.13
CA ARG A 106 -12.89 -4.16 19.73
C ARG A 106 -14.13 -3.64 18.99
N GLN A 107 -14.04 -2.45 18.39
CA GLN A 107 -15.13 -1.88 17.57
C GLN A 107 -15.47 -2.77 16.36
N VAL A 108 -14.51 -3.54 15.83
CA VAL A 108 -14.74 -4.48 14.71
C VAL A 108 -15.76 -5.55 15.06
N LEU A 109 -15.86 -5.93 16.35
CA LEU A 109 -16.82 -6.95 16.79
C LEU A 109 -18.26 -6.57 16.48
N ARG A 110 -18.59 -5.27 16.43
CA ARG A 110 -19.95 -4.77 16.15
C ARG A 110 -20.38 -4.90 14.69
N ARG A 111 -19.45 -5.16 13.78
CA ARG A 111 -19.70 -5.23 12.33
C ARG A 111 -19.23 -6.52 11.67
N SER A 112 -18.32 -7.25 12.31
CA SER A 112 -17.73 -8.45 11.71
C SER A 112 -18.71 -9.63 11.72
N HIS A 113 -19.01 -10.18 10.54
CA HIS A 113 -19.73 -11.45 10.43
C HIS A 113 -19.00 -12.64 11.04
N GLN A 114 -17.69 -12.50 11.32
CA GLN A 114 -16.92 -13.54 12.01
C GLN A 114 -17.05 -13.46 13.54
N ALA A 115 -17.69 -12.43 14.09
CA ALA A 115 -17.97 -12.33 15.51
C ALA A 115 -18.92 -13.44 15.99
N ARG A 116 -18.78 -13.80 17.26
CA ARG A 116 -19.57 -14.79 17.98
C ARG A 116 -20.18 -14.14 19.20
N ARG A 117 -21.30 -14.68 19.69
CA ARG A 117 -21.94 -14.26 20.93
C ARG A 117 -21.63 -15.29 22.02
N ALA A 118 -21.06 -14.82 23.13
CA ALA A 118 -20.80 -15.67 24.29
C ALA A 118 -22.10 -15.99 25.03
N LYS A 119 -22.09 -17.02 25.89
CA LYS A 119 -23.23 -17.35 26.76
C LYS A 119 -23.67 -16.14 27.61
N ALA A 120 -22.71 -15.33 28.06
CA ALA A 120 -22.96 -14.11 28.83
C ALA A 120 -23.28 -12.87 27.94
N GLY A 121 -23.72 -13.06 26.70
CA GLY A 121 -24.25 -12.01 25.81
C GLY A 121 -23.23 -11.16 25.05
N HIS A 122 -21.98 -11.05 25.53
CA HIS A 122 -20.94 -10.23 24.90
C HIS A 122 -20.37 -10.84 23.61
N LEU A 123 -19.84 -9.98 22.74
CA LEU A 123 -19.25 -10.37 21.46
C LEU A 123 -17.77 -10.71 21.59
N TYR A 124 -17.31 -11.67 20.79
CA TYR A 124 -15.90 -12.04 20.67
C TYR A 124 -15.57 -12.63 19.30
N MET A 125 -14.29 -12.68 18.95
CA MET A 125 -13.78 -13.27 17.73
C MET A 125 -12.40 -13.89 17.97
N HIS A 126 -12.15 -15.07 17.40
CA HIS A 126 -10.83 -15.69 17.41
C HIS A 126 -10.03 -15.22 16.20
N ILE A 127 -8.83 -14.71 16.44
CA ILE A 127 -7.93 -14.17 15.41
C ILE A 127 -6.68 -15.05 15.36
N PRO A 128 -6.42 -15.73 14.24
CA PRO A 128 -5.17 -16.47 14.05
C PRO A 128 -4.03 -15.49 13.75
N PHE A 129 -2.94 -15.61 14.51
CA PHE A 129 -1.68 -14.92 14.26
C PHE A 129 -0.65 -15.92 13.76
N ARG A 130 -0.07 -15.64 12.59
CA ARG A 130 1.02 -16.46 12.04
C ARG A 130 2.35 -15.95 12.54
N HIS A 131 3.23 -16.88 12.90
CA HIS A 131 4.58 -16.60 13.34
C HIS A 131 5.58 -17.13 12.30
N GLY A 132 6.58 -16.30 11.99
CA GLY A 132 7.69 -16.67 11.13
C GLY A 132 8.62 -17.66 11.83
N THR A 133 9.25 -18.52 11.06
CA THR A 133 10.41 -19.30 11.52
C THR A 133 11.61 -18.38 11.72
N PRO A 134 12.66 -18.83 12.45
CA PRO A 134 13.92 -18.12 12.51
C PRO A 134 14.37 -17.65 11.12
N GLN A 135 14.86 -16.41 11.05
CA GLN A 135 15.30 -15.74 9.81
C GLN A 135 14.19 -15.47 8.77
N ALA A 136 12.91 -15.73 9.08
CA ALA A 136 11.82 -15.41 8.16
C ALA A 136 11.64 -13.90 8.02
N VAL A 137 11.59 -13.44 6.77
CA VAL A 137 11.27 -12.05 6.41
C VAL A 137 9.76 -11.87 6.19
N GLY A 138 9.25 -10.66 6.50
CA GLY A 138 7.86 -10.28 6.23
C GLY A 138 6.82 -10.71 7.27
N PHE A 139 7.23 -11.33 8.38
CA PHE A 139 6.34 -11.64 9.51
C PHE A 139 6.43 -10.55 10.59
N ALA A 140 5.29 -10.21 11.19
CA ALA A 140 5.24 -9.26 12.31
C ALA A 140 5.81 -9.84 13.61
N SER A 141 5.86 -11.17 13.72
CA SER A 141 6.44 -11.90 14.84
C SER A 141 7.21 -13.08 14.27
N VAL A 142 8.49 -13.16 14.62
CA VAL A 142 9.39 -14.26 14.28
C VAL A 142 9.68 -15.01 15.58
N MET A 143 9.63 -16.34 15.52
CA MET A 143 9.92 -17.17 16.70
C MET A 143 11.41 -17.19 17.01
N PRO A 144 11.81 -17.16 18.29
CA PRO A 144 13.17 -17.50 18.71
C PRO A 144 13.54 -18.93 18.28
N GLU A 145 14.83 -19.15 18.08
CA GLU A 145 15.42 -20.42 17.66
C GLU A 145 15.04 -21.58 18.58
N GLU A 146 15.06 -21.38 19.89
CA GLU A 146 14.72 -22.39 20.90
C GLU A 146 13.25 -22.78 20.81
N VAL A 147 12.37 -21.79 20.65
CA VAL A 147 10.93 -22.02 20.48
C VAL A 147 10.70 -22.82 19.20
N TYR A 148 11.32 -22.42 18.08
CA TYR A 148 11.21 -23.15 16.82
C TYR A 148 11.72 -24.59 16.94
N ALA A 149 12.86 -24.79 17.59
CA ALA A 149 13.44 -26.12 17.81
C ALA A 149 12.49 -27.06 18.58
N ARG A 150 11.71 -26.52 19.51
CA ARG A 150 10.64 -27.22 20.24
C ARG A 150 9.42 -27.48 19.35
N VAL A 151 8.81 -26.42 18.80
CA VAL A 151 7.50 -26.54 18.11
C VAL A 151 7.58 -27.29 16.79
N ARG A 152 8.75 -27.33 16.13
CA ARG A 152 8.94 -28.14 14.90
C ARG A 152 8.84 -29.65 15.13
N ARG A 153 8.83 -30.10 16.39
CA ARG A 153 8.66 -31.51 16.77
C ARG A 153 7.22 -31.83 17.20
N PHE A 154 6.35 -30.83 17.31
CA PHE A 154 4.96 -31.02 17.69
C PHE A 154 4.23 -31.86 16.66
N ARG A 155 3.32 -32.72 17.15
CA ARG A 155 2.24 -33.29 16.37
C ARG A 155 1.46 -32.13 15.74
N LYS A 156 1.24 -32.24 14.44
CA LYS A 156 0.59 -31.17 13.68
C LYS A 156 -0.91 -31.14 13.94
N SER A 157 -1.46 -29.94 14.09
CA SER A 157 -2.88 -29.65 13.97
C SER A 157 -3.32 -29.69 12.51
N ARG A 158 -4.56 -30.10 12.27
CA ARG A 158 -5.17 -30.22 10.94
C ARG A 158 -6.57 -29.64 10.93
N ILE A 159 -6.95 -29.04 9.81
CA ILE A 159 -8.36 -28.71 9.55
C ILE A 159 -9.01 -29.96 8.98
N THR A 160 -9.98 -30.51 9.69
CA THR A 160 -10.69 -31.75 9.31
C THR A 160 -12.02 -31.49 8.61
N GLY A 161 -12.51 -30.26 8.67
CA GLY A 161 -13.76 -29.88 8.02
C GLY A 161 -14.02 -28.39 8.04
N VAL A 162 -15.03 -27.99 7.27
CA VAL A 162 -15.54 -26.62 7.19
C VAL A 162 -17.04 -26.68 7.41
N TYR A 163 -17.57 -25.77 8.22
CA TYR A 163 -19.01 -25.60 8.41
C TYR A 163 -19.37 -24.11 8.40
N TYR A 164 -20.65 -23.80 8.26
CA TYR A 164 -21.15 -22.44 8.20
C TYR A 164 -22.17 -22.20 9.31
N GLU A 165 -22.01 -21.10 10.03
CA GLU A 165 -22.97 -20.66 11.05
C GLU A 165 -23.58 -19.29 10.65
N PRO A 166 -24.84 -19.00 10.99
CA PRO A 166 -25.39 -17.66 10.84
C PRO A 166 -24.56 -16.62 11.59
N SER A 167 -24.35 -15.45 11.00
CA SER A 167 -23.69 -14.33 11.65
C SER A 167 -24.57 -13.73 12.75
N VAL A 168 -23.94 -13.29 13.83
CA VAL A 168 -24.64 -12.65 14.97
C VAL A 168 -25.27 -11.29 14.65
N HIS A 169 -24.86 -10.67 13.53
CA HIS A 169 -25.35 -9.36 13.06
C HIS A 169 -26.32 -9.47 11.90
N ASP A 170 -26.31 -10.60 11.19
CA ASP A 170 -27.15 -10.84 10.03
C ASP A 170 -27.30 -12.36 9.82
N PRO A 171 -28.50 -12.93 10.06
CA PRO A 171 -28.76 -14.34 9.86
C PRO A 171 -28.61 -14.83 8.40
N LYS A 172 -28.70 -13.93 7.41
CA LYS A 172 -28.50 -14.27 5.99
C LYS A 172 -27.02 -14.40 5.65
N ALA A 173 -26.16 -13.67 6.35
CA ALA A 173 -24.72 -13.83 6.24
C ALA A 173 -24.25 -15.11 6.94
N ARG A 174 -23.46 -15.92 6.23
CA ARG A 174 -22.92 -17.20 6.75
C ARG A 174 -21.44 -17.07 7.06
N ALA A 175 -21.08 -17.20 8.33
CA ALA A 175 -19.70 -17.19 8.78
C ALA A 175 -19.06 -18.57 8.57
N ARG A 176 -18.00 -18.64 7.75
CA ARG A 176 -17.21 -19.86 7.55
C ARG A 176 -16.41 -20.20 8.80
N ARG A 177 -16.54 -21.43 9.30
CA ARG A 177 -15.84 -21.99 10.46
C ARG A 177 -15.10 -23.27 10.08
N PHE A 178 -14.12 -23.61 10.90
CA PHE A 178 -13.30 -24.80 10.72
C PHE A 178 -13.48 -25.76 11.87
N THR A 179 -13.49 -27.05 11.55
CA THR A 179 -13.31 -28.13 12.50
C THR A 179 -11.84 -28.52 12.50
N TYR A 180 -11.29 -28.74 13.70
CA TYR A 180 -9.87 -28.97 13.88
C TYR A 180 -9.63 -30.31 14.57
N GLU A 181 -8.61 -31.02 14.12
CA GLU A 181 -7.88 -31.97 14.94
C GLU A 181 -6.67 -31.24 15.51
N TRP A 182 -6.65 -31.03 16.82
CA TRP A 182 -5.57 -30.31 17.49
C TRP A 182 -4.39 -31.25 17.78
N GLY A 183 -3.19 -30.80 17.40
CA GLY A 183 -1.92 -31.38 17.81
C GLY A 183 -1.41 -30.78 19.12
N ASP A 184 -0.09 -30.77 19.30
CA ASP A 184 0.51 -30.26 20.54
C ASP A 184 0.44 -28.73 20.61
N ARG A 185 0.41 -28.21 21.83
CA ARG A 185 0.27 -26.79 22.14
C ARG A 185 1.42 -26.29 22.99
N LEU A 186 2.03 -25.18 22.59
CA LEU A 186 3.07 -24.52 23.38
C LEU A 186 2.44 -23.86 24.61
N THR A 187 2.94 -24.17 25.80
CA THR A 187 2.44 -23.59 27.05
C THR A 187 3.41 -22.54 27.61
N ALA A 188 2.93 -21.70 28.53
CA ALA A 188 3.80 -20.81 29.29
C ALA A 188 4.86 -21.58 30.10
N GLY A 189 4.53 -22.79 30.56
CA GLY A 189 5.47 -23.68 31.24
C GLY A 189 6.61 -24.14 30.33
N ASP A 190 6.32 -24.48 29.07
CA ASP A 190 7.36 -24.82 28.09
C ASP A 190 8.32 -23.64 27.86
N LEU A 191 7.79 -22.42 27.76
CA LEU A 191 8.60 -21.21 27.58
C LEU A 191 9.53 -20.97 28.78
N ARG A 192 8.99 -21.06 30.00
CA ARG A 192 9.81 -20.96 31.23
C ARG A 192 10.88 -22.03 31.31
N ALA A 193 10.57 -23.26 30.90
CA ALA A 193 11.54 -24.35 30.85
C ALA A 193 12.66 -24.12 29.82
N MET A 194 12.43 -23.28 28.80
CA MET A 194 13.44 -22.81 27.85
C MET A 194 14.18 -21.56 28.33
N GLY A 195 13.93 -21.08 29.55
CA GLY A 195 14.53 -19.86 30.09
C GLY A 195 13.93 -18.56 29.53
N LEU A 196 12.77 -18.63 28.88
CA LEU A 196 12.07 -17.48 28.34
C LEU A 196 10.98 -17.01 29.30
N ASP A 197 10.83 -15.70 29.45
CA ASP A 197 9.80 -15.09 30.31
C ASP A 197 8.47 -14.92 29.54
N PRO A 198 7.39 -15.65 29.90
CA PRO A 198 6.10 -15.49 29.24
C PRO A 198 5.42 -14.14 29.50
N GLU A 199 5.87 -13.36 30.49
CA GLU A 199 5.34 -12.03 30.76
C GLU A 199 5.91 -10.97 29.80
N ASP A 200 7.04 -11.25 29.13
CA ASP A 200 7.53 -10.44 28.02
C ASP A 200 6.51 -10.49 26.86
N PRO A 201 5.97 -9.36 26.37
CA PRO A 201 5.01 -9.34 25.27
C PRO A 201 5.48 -10.01 23.96
N GLU A 202 6.78 -10.02 23.65
CA GLU A 202 7.37 -10.71 22.49
C GLU A 202 7.36 -12.23 22.64
N VAL A 203 7.48 -12.74 23.86
CA VAL A 203 7.49 -14.17 24.19
C VAL A 203 6.07 -14.66 24.50
N GLY A 204 5.33 -13.93 25.33
CA GLY A 204 3.98 -14.25 25.77
C GLY A 204 2.99 -14.41 24.62
N ARG A 205 3.19 -13.69 23.50
CA ARG A 205 2.37 -13.87 22.27
C ARG A 205 2.50 -15.26 21.65
N LEU A 206 3.54 -16.03 22.00
CA LEU A 206 3.79 -17.39 21.50
C LEU A 206 3.05 -18.45 22.33
N VAL A 207 2.54 -18.09 23.52
CA VAL A 207 1.76 -19.00 24.35
C VAL A 207 0.50 -19.44 23.60
N GLY A 208 0.22 -20.75 23.62
CA GLY A 208 -0.90 -21.34 22.90
C GLY A 208 -0.62 -21.60 21.42
N MET A 209 0.65 -21.55 20.99
CA MET A 209 1.03 -21.84 19.62
C MET A 209 0.81 -23.31 19.27
N TYR A 210 0.31 -23.52 18.05
CA TYR A 210 0.21 -24.82 17.40
C TYR A 210 1.02 -24.84 16.11
N ARG A 211 1.44 -26.04 15.73
CA ARG A 211 2.00 -26.32 14.40
C ARG A 211 0.90 -26.88 13.50
N PHE A 212 0.55 -26.20 12.43
CA PHE A 212 -0.46 -26.64 11.46
C PHE A 212 0.16 -27.27 10.23
N GLU A 213 -0.50 -28.28 9.67
CA GLU A 213 -0.24 -28.77 8.32
C GLU A 213 -0.85 -27.84 7.27
N VAL A 214 -0.04 -27.41 6.29
CA VAL A 214 -0.44 -26.44 5.25
C VAL A 214 0.06 -26.81 3.84
N GLY A 215 0.71 -27.96 3.69
CA GLY A 215 1.20 -28.43 2.40
C GLY A 215 0.08 -29.00 1.55
N ALA A 216 0.30 -29.03 0.22
CA ALA A 216 -0.49 -29.88 -0.66
C ALA A 216 -0.26 -31.37 -0.32
N PRO A 217 -1.10 -32.31 -0.77
CA PRO A 217 -0.84 -33.74 -0.60
C PRO A 217 0.58 -34.10 -1.07
N GLY A 218 1.39 -34.68 -0.18
CA GLY A 218 2.81 -35.01 -0.44
C GLY A 218 3.82 -33.93 -0.01
N GLU A 219 3.38 -32.71 0.30
CA GLU A 219 4.28 -31.65 0.79
C GLU A 219 4.32 -31.60 2.32
N ASN A 220 5.50 -31.79 2.90
CA ASN A 220 5.70 -31.65 4.34
C ASN A 220 5.90 -30.19 4.77
N ARG A 221 4.88 -29.34 4.58
CA ARG A 221 4.92 -27.93 5.02
C ARG A 221 4.18 -27.72 6.33
N SER A 222 4.61 -26.70 7.08
CA SER A 222 3.99 -26.32 8.35
C SER A 222 3.86 -24.81 8.51
N ALA A 223 2.78 -24.39 9.16
CA ALA A 223 2.61 -23.03 9.64
C ALA A 223 2.53 -23.03 11.17
N TYR A 224 3.04 -21.99 11.80
CA TYR A 224 3.02 -21.83 13.25
C TYR A 224 2.03 -20.72 13.61
N VAL A 225 1.01 -21.07 14.36
CA VAL A 225 -0.18 -20.22 14.55
C VAL A 225 -0.57 -20.19 16.02
N THR A 226 -0.81 -18.99 16.54
CA THR A 226 -1.50 -18.77 17.81
C THR A 226 -2.91 -18.24 17.53
N PHE A 227 -3.85 -18.51 18.44
CA PHE A 227 -5.20 -17.96 18.37
C PHE A 227 -5.40 -17.03 19.56
N ARG A 228 -5.61 -15.75 19.28
CA ARG A 228 -5.94 -14.76 20.30
C ARG A 228 -7.42 -14.41 20.20
N THR A 229 -8.06 -14.19 21.34
CA THR A 229 -9.46 -13.82 21.41
C THR A 229 -9.60 -12.33 21.60
N LEU A 230 -10.17 -11.67 20.60
CA LEU A 230 -10.68 -10.31 20.71
C LEU A 230 -12.08 -10.39 21.33
N SER A 231 -12.30 -9.74 22.47
CA SER A 231 -13.59 -9.74 23.17
C SER A 231 -13.96 -8.32 23.58
N GLU A 232 -15.26 -8.02 23.68
CA GLU A 232 -15.74 -6.79 24.31
C GLU A 232 -15.25 -6.65 25.77
N LYS A 233 -14.94 -7.79 26.42
CA LYS A 233 -14.38 -7.85 27.77
C LYS A 233 -12.85 -7.80 27.81
N SER A 234 -12.16 -7.75 26.66
CA SER A 234 -10.70 -7.61 26.66
C SER A 234 -10.30 -6.30 27.35
N PRO A 235 -9.25 -6.29 28.19
CA PRO A 235 -8.87 -5.10 28.93
C PRO A 235 -8.64 -3.88 28.02
N PRO A 236 -8.97 -2.67 28.47
CA PRO A 236 -8.68 -1.44 27.71
C PRO A 236 -7.20 -1.38 27.27
N GLY A 237 -6.94 -0.87 26.05
CA GLY A 237 -5.59 -0.73 25.51
C GLY A 237 -4.99 -2.00 24.89
N THR A 238 -5.54 -3.19 25.13
CA THR A 238 -4.93 -4.47 24.67
C THR A 238 -5.10 -4.78 23.17
N TRP A 239 -6.06 -4.13 22.52
CA TRP A 239 -6.41 -4.35 21.12
C TRP A 239 -6.47 -3.02 20.37
N VAL A 240 -5.48 -2.16 20.59
CA VAL A 240 -5.41 -0.84 19.95
C VAL A 240 -4.34 -0.86 18.87
N VAL A 241 -4.72 -0.46 17.66
CA VAL A 241 -3.76 -0.01 16.65
C VAL A 241 -3.38 1.42 17.03
N PRO A 242 -2.10 1.74 17.27
CA PRO A 242 -1.71 3.08 17.68
C PRO A 242 -2.00 4.10 16.58
N GLU A 243 -2.10 5.35 17.00
CA GLU A 243 -2.06 6.49 16.09
C GLU A 243 -0.80 6.42 15.23
N HIS A 244 -0.94 6.81 13.97
CA HIS A 244 0.19 6.93 13.08
C HIS A 244 0.09 8.28 12.35
N PRO A 245 1.09 9.17 12.49
CA PRO A 245 1.12 10.42 11.73
C PRO A 245 1.25 10.13 10.24
N GLY A 246 0.67 10.96 9.37
CA GLY A 246 0.78 10.76 7.92
C GLY A 246 2.22 10.91 7.44
N TYR A 247 2.63 10.06 6.50
CA TYR A 247 3.97 10.14 5.88
C TYR A 247 4.09 11.29 4.87
N ARG A 248 2.97 11.87 4.42
CA ARG A 248 2.91 12.87 3.33
C ARG A 248 3.71 12.47 2.09
N ILE A 249 3.48 11.25 1.59
CA ILE A 249 4.25 10.65 0.49
C ILE A 249 3.96 11.38 -0.82
N ALA A 250 2.69 11.56 -1.14
CA ALA A 250 2.26 12.31 -2.32
C ALA A 250 2.66 13.78 -2.19
N GLY A 251 2.52 14.34 -0.98
CA GLY A 251 3.04 15.67 -0.64
C GLY A 251 4.52 15.83 -0.97
N ALA A 252 5.37 14.88 -0.57
CA ALA A 252 6.81 14.94 -0.85
C ALA A 252 7.15 14.84 -2.35
N VAL A 253 6.30 14.20 -3.16
CA VAL A 253 6.44 14.19 -4.62
C VAL A 253 6.00 15.52 -5.22
N TYR A 254 4.91 16.10 -4.72
CA TYR A 254 4.43 17.42 -5.11
C TYR A 254 5.45 18.51 -4.79
N ASP A 255 5.99 18.52 -3.56
CA ASP A 255 6.98 19.50 -3.13
C ASP A 255 8.23 19.44 -4.02
N TRP A 256 8.67 18.23 -4.37
CA TRP A 256 9.76 18.03 -5.33
C TRP A 256 9.42 18.53 -6.74
N LEU A 257 8.21 18.28 -7.24
CA LEU A 257 7.77 18.80 -8.54
C LEU A 257 7.79 20.33 -8.55
N VAL A 258 7.27 20.98 -7.50
CA VAL A 258 7.28 22.45 -7.37
C VAL A 258 8.70 23.00 -7.41
N GLU A 259 9.66 22.31 -6.79
CA GLU A 259 11.06 22.71 -6.80
C GLU A 259 11.71 22.61 -8.19
N VAL A 260 11.52 21.49 -8.89
CA VAL A 260 12.24 21.22 -10.16
C VAL A 260 11.55 21.78 -11.40
N TYR A 261 10.23 21.99 -11.35
CA TYR A 261 9.42 22.38 -12.50
C TYR A 261 9.88 23.69 -13.17
N PRO A 262 10.16 24.79 -12.44
CA PRO A 262 10.54 26.05 -13.07
C PRO A 262 11.82 25.95 -13.91
N GLU A 263 12.83 25.25 -13.40
CA GLU A 263 14.12 25.06 -14.08
C GLU A 263 13.96 24.20 -15.33
N VAL A 264 13.28 23.06 -15.20
CA VAL A 264 13.04 22.13 -16.32
C VAL A 264 12.23 22.80 -17.42
N MET A 265 11.19 23.56 -17.08
CA MET A 265 10.38 24.28 -18.06
C MET A 265 11.13 25.43 -18.73
N ARG A 266 12.03 26.11 -18.00
CA ARG A 266 12.90 27.14 -18.58
C ARG A 266 13.83 26.54 -19.64
N MET A 267 14.54 25.46 -19.29
CA MET A 267 15.43 24.77 -20.24
C MET A 267 14.69 24.24 -21.46
N ALA A 268 13.49 23.68 -21.27
CA ALA A 268 12.67 23.19 -22.36
C ALA A 268 12.18 24.32 -23.28
N LEU A 269 11.79 25.47 -22.70
CA LEU A 269 11.42 26.67 -23.47
C LEU A 269 12.59 27.21 -24.29
N GLU A 270 13.78 27.29 -23.70
CA GLU A 270 15.00 27.72 -24.39
C GLU A 270 15.28 26.83 -25.61
N ALA A 271 15.15 25.50 -25.45
CA ALA A 271 15.29 24.54 -26.54
C ALA A 271 14.23 24.72 -27.64
N ASP A 272 12.97 24.99 -27.28
CA ASP A 272 11.91 25.28 -28.24
C ASP A 272 12.16 26.58 -29.01
N VAL A 273 12.63 27.63 -28.34
CA VAL A 273 13.00 28.92 -28.96
C VAL A 273 14.15 28.74 -29.95
N GLU A 274 15.21 28.04 -29.57
CA GLU A 274 16.34 27.78 -30.48
C GLU A 274 15.93 26.94 -31.69
N ARG A 275 15.06 25.94 -31.49
CA ARG A 275 14.47 25.17 -32.60
C ARG A 275 13.70 26.07 -33.56
N LEU A 276 12.87 26.99 -33.04
CA LEU A 276 12.10 27.91 -33.88
C LEU A 276 13.00 28.89 -34.64
N LYS A 277 14.06 29.40 -34.01
CA LYS A 277 15.08 30.24 -34.67
C LYS A 277 15.76 29.48 -35.81
N ALA A 278 16.15 28.23 -35.60
CA ALA A 278 16.77 27.39 -36.63
C ALA A 278 15.83 27.15 -37.82
N LEU A 279 14.53 26.91 -37.56
CA LEU A 279 13.53 26.76 -38.62
C LEU A 279 13.27 28.06 -39.38
N ALA A 280 13.36 29.22 -38.71
CA ALA A 280 13.20 30.53 -39.33
C ALA A 280 14.44 31.00 -40.10
N GLY A 281 15.63 30.51 -39.76
CA GLY A 281 16.93 30.86 -40.37
C GLY A 281 17.40 29.91 -41.49
N GLY A 282 16.59 28.95 -41.90
CA GLY A 282 16.91 28.01 -42.98
C GLY A 282 16.71 28.60 -44.38
N GLU A 283 17.62 29.47 -44.81
CA GLU A 283 17.98 29.63 -46.22
C GLU A 283 19.36 29.00 -46.44
N GLY A 284 19.37 27.99 -47.32
CA GLY A 284 20.53 27.35 -47.91
C GLY A 284 20.06 26.60 -49.13
#